data_AF-A0A7S3MF12-F1
#
_entry.id   AF-A0A7S3MF12-F1
#
_cell.length_a   1.000
_cell.length_b   1.000
_cell.length_c   1.000
_cell.angle_alpha   90.00
_cell.angle_beta   90.00
_cell.angle_gamma   90.00
#
_symmetry.space_group_name_H-M   'P 1'
#
loop_
_entity.id
_entity.type
_entity.pdbx_description
1 polymer ?
#
loop_
_entity_poly.entity_id
_entity_poly.type
_entity_poly.pdbx_seq_one_letter_code
_entity_poly.pdbx_strand_id
1 'polypeptide(L)'
;TNACKYTDRGSIIVRLSITNNGSGSIEPRFGSFKIFNGQNLSMLDIPRETSLMLLCEVLDTGIGISPDKIEHIFDAFAQVQEGQVSGTGLGLFGVRTRAEGL
;
A
#
# COMPACT_ATOMS: atom_id res chain seq x y z
N THR A 1 -7.47 1.97 -6.90
CA THR A 1 -8.86 1.97 -7.42
C THR A 1 -9.88 2.31 -6.35
N ASN A 2 -9.79 1.81 -5.10
CA ASN A 2 -10.73 2.20 -4.03
C ASN A 2 -10.81 3.71 -3.81
N ALA A 3 -9.67 4.41 -3.71
CA ALA A 3 -9.65 5.87 -3.60
C ALA A 3 -10.46 6.57 -4.71
N CYS A 4 -10.24 6.19 -5.98
CA CYS A 4 -11.02 6.73 -7.11
C CYS A 4 -12.52 6.43 -7.03
N LYS A 5 -12.89 5.29 -6.43
CA LYS A 5 -14.30 4.90 -6.27
C LYS A 5 -15.00 5.74 -5.21
N TYR A 6 -14.31 6.06 -4.10
CA TYR A 6 -14.91 6.70 -2.94
C TYR A 6 -14.69 8.22 -2.88
N THR A 7 -13.89 8.76 -3.80
CA THR A 7 -13.66 10.20 -3.96
C THR A 7 -14.29 10.72 -5.25
N ASP A 8 -15.53 11.21 -5.16
CA ASP A 8 -16.23 11.84 -6.29
C ASP A 8 -15.63 13.22 -6.65
N ARG A 9 -15.27 14.00 -5.62
CA ARG A 9 -14.57 15.29 -5.76
C ARG A 9 -13.46 15.38 -4.71
N GLY A 10 -12.39 16.07 -5.07
CA GLY A 10 -11.24 16.29 -4.18
C GLY A 10 -9.96 15.73 -4.77
N SER A 11 -9.08 15.21 -3.92
CA SER A 11 -7.75 14.75 -4.34
C SER A 11 -7.46 13.34 -3.85
N ILE A 12 -6.63 12.65 -4.63
CA ILE A 12 -6.06 11.36 -4.29
C ILE A 12 -4.56 11.53 -4.42
N ILE A 13 -3.83 11.19 -3.38
CA ILE A 13 -2.37 11.25 -3.31
C ILE A 13 -1.86 9.84 -3.13
N VAL A 14 -0.96 9.42 -4.02
CA VAL A 14 -0.21 8.17 -3.89
C VAL A 14 1.23 8.50 -3.56
N ARG A 15 1.75 7.93 -2.47
CA ARG A 15 3.16 8.05 -2.09
C ARG A 15 3.79 6.67 -2.07
N LEU A 16 5.00 6.60 -2.61
CA LEU A 16 5.82 5.40 -2.60
C LEU A 16 7.13 5.75 -1.91
N SER A 17 7.52 4.94 -0.93
CA SER A 17 8.82 5.07 -0.28
C SER A 17 9.41 3.70 -0.01
N ILE A 18 10.74 3.61 0.03
CA ILE A 18 11.44 2.37 0.37
C ILE A 18 11.90 2.50 1.81
N THR A 19 11.61 1.48 2.62
CA THR A 19 12.06 1.37 4.01
C THR A 19 12.91 0.11 4.18
N ASN A 20 13.87 0.17 5.09
CA ASN A 20 14.73 -0.94 5.45
C ASN A 20 14.36 -1.39 6.86
N ASN A 21 14.24 -2.70 7.10
CA ASN A 21 13.88 -3.24 8.42
C ASN A 21 14.98 -3.08 9.50
N GLY A 22 16.08 -2.38 9.20
CA GLY A 22 17.13 -2.05 10.15
C GLY A 22 16.65 -1.01 11.17
N SER A 23 16.41 -1.46 12.40
CA SER A 23 16.15 -0.70 13.63
C SER A 23 16.67 0.76 13.60
N GLY A 24 15.80 1.68 13.24
CA GLY A 24 16.07 3.11 13.20
C GLY A 24 14.91 3.81 12.52
N SER A 25 14.42 4.90 13.12
CA SER A 25 13.30 5.74 12.67
C SER A 25 12.96 5.61 11.18
N ILE A 26 11.69 5.32 10.87
CA ILE A 26 11.10 5.29 9.53
C ILE A 26 11.14 6.71 8.95
N GLU A 27 12.30 7.12 8.47
CA GLU A 27 12.48 8.35 7.69
C GLU A 27 12.37 7.94 6.22
N PRO A 28 11.31 8.35 5.50
CA PRO A 28 11.20 8.10 4.07
C PRO A 28 12.39 8.76 3.38
N ARG A 29 13.36 7.96 2.95
CA ARG A 29 14.49 8.46 2.17
C ARG A 29 13.98 8.77 0.77
N PHE A 30 13.64 10.02 0.51
CA PHE A 30 13.46 10.55 -0.84
C PHE A 30 14.86 10.70 -1.49
N GLY A 31 15.48 9.57 -1.81
CA GLY A 31 16.80 9.49 -2.42
C GLY A 31 16.69 9.19 -3.91
N SER A 32 17.37 9.99 -4.73
CA SER A 32 17.79 9.56 -6.06
C SER A 32 18.67 8.32 -5.93
N PHE A 33 18.18 7.17 -6.41
CA PHE A 33 19.01 5.98 -6.54
C PHE A 33 20.13 6.29 -7.55
N LYS A 34 21.39 6.15 -7.11
CA LYS A 34 22.49 6.00 -8.06
C LYS A 34 22.28 4.65 -8.74
N ILE A 35 21.86 4.67 -10.00
CA ILE A 35 22.04 3.51 -10.88
C ILE A 35 23.57 3.27 -10.88
N PHE A 36 24.02 2.20 -10.24
CA PHE A 36 25.43 1.83 -10.23
C PHE A 36 25.81 1.41 -11.66
N ASN A 37 26.38 2.36 -12.41
CA ASN A 37 27.15 2.20 -13.65
C ASN A 37 26.97 0.88 -14.42
N GLY A 38 25.79 0.62 -14.98
CA GLY A 38 25.60 -0.38 -16.04
C GLY A 38 26.02 -1.82 -15.72
N GLN A 39 26.20 -2.19 -14.45
CA GLN A 39 26.49 -3.57 -14.07
C GLN A 39 25.19 -4.27 -13.70
N ASN A 40 24.90 -5.37 -14.41
CA ASN A 40 23.81 -6.27 -14.13
C ASN A 40 24.04 -6.80 -12.70
N LEU A 41 23.25 -6.35 -11.71
CA LEU A 41 23.32 -6.91 -10.38
C LEU A 41 22.89 -8.37 -10.48
N SER A 42 23.83 -9.28 -10.27
CA SER A 42 23.48 -10.67 -10.09
C SER A 42 22.65 -10.74 -8.81
N MET A 43 21.56 -11.50 -8.83
CA MET A 43 20.63 -11.69 -7.70
C MET A 43 21.33 -12.21 -6.42
N LEU A 44 22.63 -12.54 -6.50
CA LEU A 44 23.48 -13.10 -5.45
C LEU A 44 24.28 -12.02 -4.68
N ASP A 45 24.36 -10.77 -5.17
CA ASP A 45 25.16 -9.70 -4.54
C ASP A 45 24.36 -8.80 -3.58
N ILE A 46 23.04 -9.02 -3.46
CA ILE A 46 22.22 -8.34 -2.46
C ILE A 46 22.46 -9.07 -1.12
N PRO A 47 22.99 -8.39 -0.08
CA PRO A 47 23.13 -9.00 1.24
C PRO A 47 21.81 -9.64 1.65
N ARG A 48 21.84 -10.93 2.03
CA ARG A 48 20.64 -11.72 2.38
C ARG A 48 19.79 -11.13 3.50
N GLU A 49 20.24 -10.07 4.16
CA GLU A 49 19.60 -9.44 5.32
C GLU A 49 19.10 -8.00 5.10
N THR A 50 19.13 -7.46 3.88
CA THR A 50 18.38 -6.22 3.60
C THR A 50 17.05 -6.57 2.94
N SER A 51 16.03 -6.83 3.77
CA SER A 51 14.65 -6.81 3.27
C SER A 51 14.27 -5.36 3.00
N LEU A 52 14.32 -4.99 1.72
CA LEU A 52 13.76 -3.74 1.24
C LEU A 52 12.24 -3.87 1.23
N MET A 53 11.54 -3.01 1.95
CA MET A 53 10.09 -2.93 1.91
C MET A 53 9.66 -1.69 1.12
N LEU A 54 8.69 -1.85 0.23
CA LEU A 54 8.04 -0.74 -0.46
C LEU A 54 6.80 -0.32 0.35
N LEU A 55 6.86 0.84 0.99
CA LEU A 55 5.70 1.46 1.62
C LEU A 55 4.87 2.18 0.55
N CYS A 56 3.64 1.73 0.37
CA CYS A 56 2.66 2.35 -0.52
C CYS A 56 1.57 3.02 0.31
N GLU A 57 1.49 4.34 0.26
CA GLU A 57 0.44 5.12 0.90
C GLU A 57 -0.54 5.63 -0.15
N VAL A 58 -1.84 5.44 0.09
CA VAL A 58 -2.91 6.01 -0.73
C VAL A 58 -3.79 6.83 0.20
N LEU A 59 -3.77 8.14 0.00
CA LEU A 59 -4.58 9.10 0.74
C LEU A 59 -5.66 9.63 -0.19
N ASP A 60 -6.89 9.66 0.27
CA ASP A 60 -8.01 10.20 -0.47
C ASP A 60 -8.87 11.11 0.41
N THR A 61 -9.62 12.02 -0.22
CA THR A 61 -10.56 12.92 0.45
C THR A 61 -12.00 12.46 0.23
N GLY A 62 -12.22 11.16 0.11
CA GLY A 62 -13.53 10.57 -0.16
C GLY A 62 -14.50 10.69 1.01
N ILE A 63 -15.57 9.91 0.94
CA ILE A 63 -16.66 9.89 1.93
C ILE A 63 -16.22 9.54 3.38
N GLY A 64 -14.97 9.11 3.57
CA GLY A 64 -14.45 8.60 4.83
C GLY A 64 -14.95 7.18 5.14
N ILE A 65 -14.50 6.66 6.28
CA ILE A 65 -14.89 5.33 6.79
C ILE A 65 -15.37 5.52 8.23
N SER A 66 -16.56 5.02 8.53
CA SER A 66 -17.08 5.07 9.89
C SER A 66 -16.20 4.23 10.83
N PRO A 67 -15.94 4.66 12.08
CA PRO A 67 -15.02 3.96 13.00
C PRO A 67 -15.34 2.48 13.21
N ASP A 68 -16.62 2.12 13.29
CA ASP A 68 -17.11 0.74 13.43
C ASP A 68 -16.76 -0.16 12.24
N LYS A 69 -16.52 0.43 11.05
CA LYS A 69 -16.15 -0.31 9.85
C LYS A 69 -14.64 -0.49 9.69
N ILE A 70 -13.81 0.27 10.42
CA ILE A 70 -12.35 0.27 10.26
C ILE A 70 -11.76 -1.12 10.53
N GLU A 71 -12.22 -1.79 11.59
CA GLU A 71 -11.73 -3.12 11.97
C GLU A 71 -12.03 -4.18 10.89
N HIS A 72 -13.13 -3.99 10.16
CA HIS A 72 -13.67 -4.95 9.21
C HIS A 72 -13.33 -4.65 7.74
N ILE A 73 -12.57 -3.58 7.42
CA ILE A 73 -12.33 -3.18 6.01
C ILE A 73 -11.61 -4.24 5.16
N PHE A 74 -10.95 -5.20 5.80
CA PHE A 74 -10.24 -6.29 5.16
C PHE A 74 -10.99 -7.63 5.24
N ASP A 75 -12.17 -7.68 5.86
CA ASP A 75 -12.99 -8.88 5.89
C ASP A 75 -13.57 -9.14 4.49
N ALA A 76 -13.77 -10.41 4.15
CA ALA A 76 -14.35 -10.76 2.87
C ALA A 76 -15.77 -10.17 2.75
N PHE A 77 -16.06 -9.56 1.59
CA PHE A 77 -17.34 -8.93 1.28
C PHE A 77 -17.68 -7.66 2.09
N ALA A 78 -16.76 -7.15 2.93
CA ALA A 78 -16.96 -5.91 3.64
C ALA A 78 -17.10 -4.71 2.69
N GLN A 79 -18.08 -3.84 2.98
CA GLN A 79 -18.35 -2.63 2.20
C GLN A 79 -18.60 -1.42 3.12
N VAL A 80 -17.98 -0.29 2.77
CA VAL A 80 -18.08 0.95 3.54
C VAL A 80 -19.46 1.59 3.37
N GLN A 81 -20.07 1.49 2.20
CA GLN A 81 -21.41 2.03 1.91
C GLN A 81 -22.33 0.90 1.46
N GLU A 82 -23.44 0.71 2.18
CA GLU A 82 -24.49 -0.24 1.81
C GLU A 82 -25.24 0.29 0.57
N GLY A 83 -25.53 -0.59 -0.39
CA GLY A 83 -26.28 -0.23 -1.60
C GLY A 83 -25.46 0.39 -2.74
N GLN A 84 -24.15 0.61 -2.58
CA GLN A 84 -23.25 0.86 -3.72
C GLN A 84 -23.07 -0.45 -4.51
N VAL A 85 -23.74 -0.56 -5.66
CA VAL A 85 -23.76 -1.76 -6.52
C VAL A 85 -22.37 -2.07 -7.15
N SER A 86 -21.36 -1.22 -6.95
CA SER A 86 -20.05 -1.39 -7.56
C SER A 86 -19.02 -2.09 -6.65
N GLY A 87 -18.76 -3.37 -6.94
CA GLY A 87 -17.63 -4.14 -6.39
C GLY A 87 -18.02 -5.18 -5.35
N THR A 88 -17.23 -6.25 -5.26
CA THR A 88 -17.54 -7.46 -4.49
C THR A 88 -17.15 -7.39 -3.01
N GLY A 89 -16.48 -6.31 -2.57
CA GLY A 89 -15.86 -6.26 -1.23
C GLY A 89 -14.62 -7.16 -1.07
N LEU A 90 -14.11 -7.77 -2.15
CA LEU A 90 -12.94 -8.67 -2.09
C LEU A 90 -11.59 -7.97 -2.28
N GLY A 91 -11.60 -6.68 -2.61
CA GLY A 91 -10.39 -5.93 -2.98
C GLY A 91 -9.36 -5.87 -1.85
N LEU A 92 -9.73 -5.32 -0.70
CA LEU A 92 -8.83 -5.18 0.45
C LEU A 92 -8.53 -6.53 1.09
N PHE A 93 -9.52 -7.40 1.23
CA PHE A 93 -9.31 -8.79 1.65
C PHE A 93 -8.19 -9.47 0.84
N GLY A 94 -8.26 -9.40 -0.49
CA GLY A 94 -7.24 -9.98 -1.36
C GLY A 94 -5.86 -9.31 -1.27
N VAL A 95 -5.78 -8.06 -0.81
CA VAL A 95 -4.50 -7.39 -0.50
C VAL A 95 -3.91 -7.98 0.79
N ARG A 96 -4.71 -8.11 1.86
CA ARG A 96 -4.28 -8.72 3.13
C ARG A 96 -3.76 -10.14 2.92
N THR A 97 -4.55 -11.00 2.25
CA THR A 97 -4.16 -12.40 1.99
C THR A 97 -2.84 -12.50 1.23
N ARG A 98 -2.59 -11.60 0.27
CA ARG A 98 -1.33 -11.60 -0.50
C ARG A 98 -0.16 -11.05 0.31
N ALA A 99 -0.38 -10.03 1.13
CA ALA A 99 0.67 -9.46 1.96
C ALA A 99 1.10 -10.40 3.09
N GLU A 100 0.17 -11.15 3.68
CA GLU A 100 0.44 -12.12 4.76
C GLU A 100 0.96 -13.47 4.25
N GLY A 101 0.68 -13.81 2.98
CA GLY A 101 1.16 -15.04 2.35
C GLY A 101 2.56 -14.93 1.71
N LEU A 102 3.20 -13.76 1.80
CA LEU A 102 4.58 -13.49 1.40
C LEU A 102 5.52 -13.55 2.61
#